data_AF-A0A449A5B8-F1
#
_entry.id   AF-A0A449A5B8-F1
#
_cell.length_a   1.000
_cell.length_b   1.000
_cell.length_c   1.000
_cell.angle_alpha   90.00
_cell.angle_beta   90.00
_cell.angle_gamma   90.00
#
_symmetry.space_group_name_H-M   'P 1'
#
loop_
_entity.id
_entity.type
_entity.pdbx_description
1 polymer ?
#
loop_
_entity_poly.entity_id
_entity_poly.type
_entity_poly.pdbx_seq_one_letter_code
_entity_poly.pdbx_strand_id
1 'polypeptide(L)'
;MQKYKKIIGLIIGIFSLILGISFLTVYKIKRPFKPLVLNYQAYMKPELRNNFEKDFTYHEFGDLSEFQKLLQDNRVIGGVSSDFAIAKDAKKGLIKKVNYAYLFKNNQELSNKFKSKDLKIRREAFKTIAREQTLEHLDKYNQFLYKEIDGKKVYDLDGDGVEDQLWEYTIPYYIQDKVIVYTVGDYDENGEKKPLKSNIASWDNKTKEDIRENGINFDDQSFLGIFKTLRSYGYQNFGWTEAMRDNLLLGSEKISLDKKNFDFYSGKVESDNQSDFSYKKQINSFTTIVKEATGEALNNTKHNVFIPNGLELLATVIDNKKPTSVVYLYNGDAIDAFYSKDNFSTVEDGQAIKIVRPKNNLTLLDGWVFSKNITNEHEEKLLDKLYENIYYLEDRSIDEMLLESLEKVEYSEIQDEEGNWIKISGEGYTINFELLNSLANFDYVNYTPSLKNSYFLIEKLYFNDAVKTARISENDEEVYLLIDKRLDVDEKNDNSKVNIDFNVLKNIENITLDDIKTEAEENSTKLALNIYKSQQKYQTKNGFSVDEDTDENNIYEVNYAFLQPVNDSLESEIQTYYNLKVKG
;
A
#
# COMPACT_ATOMS: atom_id res chain seq x y z
N MET A 1 61.62 -9.63 48.64
CA MET A 1 60.58 -8.64 48.28
C MET A 1 60.34 -8.47 46.78
N GLN A 2 61.36 -8.32 45.91
CA GLN A 2 61.15 -8.12 44.46
C GLN A 2 60.43 -9.28 43.74
N LYS A 3 60.68 -10.55 44.11
CA LYS A 3 59.97 -11.71 43.53
C LYS A 3 58.46 -11.67 43.81
N TYR A 4 58.04 -11.28 45.02
CA TYR A 4 56.63 -11.18 45.39
C TYR A 4 55.92 -10.03 44.67
N LYS A 5 56.58 -8.89 44.44
CA LYS A 5 56.01 -7.78 43.66
C LYS A 5 55.72 -8.18 42.20
N LYS A 6 56.59 -9.00 41.59
CA LYS A 6 56.36 -9.53 40.22
C LYS A 6 55.19 -10.50 40.18
N ILE A 7 55.06 -11.39 41.16
CA ILE A 7 53.94 -12.35 41.26
C ILE A 7 52.62 -11.61 41.49
N ILE A 8 52.59 -10.64 42.41
CA ILE A 8 51.39 -9.83 42.67
C ILE A 8 50.99 -9.01 41.44
N GLY A 9 51.95 -8.38 40.75
CA GLY A 9 51.66 -7.66 39.51
C GLY A 9 51.10 -8.56 38.40
N LEU A 10 51.58 -9.81 38.31
CA LEU A 10 51.09 -10.80 37.35
C LEU A 10 49.69 -11.31 37.72
N ILE A 11 49.40 -11.53 39.00
CA ILE A 11 48.05 -11.88 39.48
C ILE A 11 47.07 -10.74 39.23
N ILE A 12 47.45 -9.49 39.53
CA ILE A 12 46.61 -8.31 39.26
C ILE A 12 46.38 -8.17 37.75
N GLY A 13 47.41 -8.35 36.92
CA GLY A 13 47.28 -8.30 35.46
C GLY A 13 46.34 -9.37 34.90
N ILE A 14 46.44 -10.62 35.37
CA ILE A 14 45.54 -11.70 34.98
C ILE A 14 44.11 -11.42 35.46
N PHE A 15 43.94 -10.93 36.70
CA PHE A 15 42.63 -10.63 37.25
C PHE A 15 41.94 -9.48 36.50
N SER A 16 42.68 -8.43 36.13
CA SER A 16 42.16 -7.34 35.29
C SER A 16 41.79 -7.81 33.88
N LEU A 17 42.56 -8.73 33.30
CA LEU A 17 42.24 -9.33 32.00
C LEU A 17 40.96 -10.17 32.06
N ILE A 18 40.81 -11.02 33.09
CA ILE A 18 39.61 -11.85 33.30
C ILE A 18 38.39 -10.96 33.55
N LEU A 19 38.52 -9.90 34.35
CA LEU A 19 37.44 -8.92 34.56
C LEU A 19 37.07 -8.18 33.29
N GLY A 20 38.06 -7.78 32.47
CA GLY A 20 37.83 -7.13 31.18
C GLY A 20 37.08 -8.04 30.19
N ILE A 21 37.51 -9.30 30.06
CA ILE A 21 36.84 -10.30 29.22
C ILE A 21 35.44 -10.62 29.75
N SER A 22 35.28 -10.76 31.06
CA SER A 22 33.97 -11.02 31.69
C SER A 22 33.03 -9.84 31.50
N PHE A 23 33.51 -8.60 31.64
CA PHE A 23 32.73 -7.39 31.37
C PHE A 23 32.31 -7.31 29.91
N LEU A 24 33.22 -7.54 28.95
CA LEU A 24 32.89 -7.55 27.51
C LEU A 24 31.90 -8.66 27.16
N THR A 25 32.03 -9.84 27.78
CA THR A 25 31.12 -10.97 27.59
C THR A 25 29.73 -10.65 28.15
N VAL A 26 29.65 -10.15 29.38
CA VAL A 26 28.38 -9.71 29.99
C VAL A 26 27.76 -8.55 29.20
N TYR A 27 28.57 -7.62 28.71
CA TYR A 27 28.11 -6.51 27.87
C TYR A 27 27.52 -7.02 26.56
N LYS A 28 28.21 -7.93 25.85
CA LYS A 28 27.73 -8.54 24.60
C LYS A 28 26.50 -9.43 24.81
N ILE A 29 26.41 -10.13 25.94
CA ILE A 29 25.22 -10.92 26.33
C ILE A 29 24.03 -9.98 26.63
N LYS A 30 24.27 -8.87 27.34
CA LYS A 30 23.22 -7.89 27.67
C LYS A 30 22.83 -6.99 26.50
N ARG A 31 23.68 -6.87 25.48
CA ARG A 31 23.47 -6.05 24.27
C ARG A 31 23.94 -6.83 23.04
N PRO A 32 23.18 -7.85 22.61
CA PRO A 32 23.51 -8.57 21.39
C PRO A 32 23.53 -7.58 20.21
N PHE A 33 24.42 -7.83 19.26
CA PHE A 33 24.40 -7.12 17.99
C PHE A 33 23.05 -7.38 17.31
N LYS A 34 22.36 -6.30 16.93
CA LYS A 34 21.11 -6.38 16.19
C LYS A 34 21.40 -6.08 14.73
N PRO A 35 21.13 -7.01 13.80
CA PRO A 35 21.31 -6.72 12.39
C PRO A 35 20.29 -5.66 11.93
N LEU A 36 20.70 -4.88 10.93
CA LEU A 36 19.92 -3.77 10.40
C LEU A 36 18.87 -4.28 9.40
N VAL A 37 17.62 -3.84 9.58
CA VAL A 37 16.48 -4.08 8.69
C VAL A 37 15.86 -2.72 8.35
N LEU A 38 15.49 -2.52 7.08
CA LEU A 38 14.95 -1.25 6.59
C LEU A 38 13.52 -1.40 6.06
N ASN A 39 12.69 -0.38 6.26
CA ASN A 39 11.36 -0.27 5.65
C ASN A 39 11.11 1.18 5.20
N TYR A 40 10.12 1.39 4.34
CA TYR A 40 9.65 2.74 4.03
C TYR A 40 9.04 3.41 5.27
N GLN A 41 9.10 4.73 5.32
CA GLN A 41 8.48 5.53 6.37
C GLN A 41 6.98 5.30 6.44
N ALA A 42 6.46 5.09 7.67
CA ALA A 42 5.04 4.86 7.94
C ALA A 42 4.40 3.62 7.26
N TYR A 43 5.19 2.63 6.86
CA TYR A 43 4.67 1.35 6.33
C TYR A 43 4.34 0.32 7.41
N MET A 44 4.55 0.65 8.69
CA MET A 44 4.35 -0.29 9.79
C MET A 44 3.89 0.43 11.06
N LYS A 45 2.82 -0.07 11.67
CA LYS A 45 2.28 0.37 12.94
C LYS A 45 3.35 0.32 14.05
N PRO A 46 3.44 1.32 14.96
CA PRO A 46 4.50 1.41 15.96
C PRO A 46 4.65 0.15 16.85
N GLU A 47 3.56 -0.49 17.24
CA GLU A 47 3.56 -1.71 18.06
C GLU A 47 4.27 -2.88 17.35
N LEU A 48 4.01 -3.04 16.06
CA LEU A 48 4.65 -4.07 15.22
C LEU A 48 6.12 -3.75 15.03
N ARG A 49 6.46 -2.49 14.76
CA ARG A 49 7.84 -2.02 14.68
C ARG A 49 8.60 -2.32 15.98
N ASN A 50 8.00 -2.03 17.13
CA ASN A 50 8.58 -2.31 18.44
C ASN A 50 8.84 -3.81 18.63
N ASN A 51 8.06 -4.70 18.01
CA ASN A 51 8.31 -6.14 18.01
C ASN A 51 9.54 -6.52 17.18
N PHE A 52 9.74 -5.91 16.00
CA PHE A 52 10.97 -6.07 15.20
C PHE A 52 12.20 -5.55 15.95
N GLU A 53 12.09 -4.39 16.59
CA GLU A 53 13.18 -3.74 17.32
C GLU A 53 13.71 -4.56 18.50
N LYS A 54 12.97 -5.57 19.00
CA LYS A 54 13.49 -6.52 19.99
C LYS A 54 14.72 -7.25 19.47
N ASP A 55 14.73 -7.58 18.18
CA ASP A 55 15.67 -8.48 17.54
C ASP A 55 16.57 -7.80 16.50
N PHE A 56 16.10 -6.69 15.93
CA PHE A 56 16.73 -5.96 14.83
C PHE A 56 16.96 -4.49 15.18
N THR A 57 17.92 -3.86 14.50
CA THR A 57 17.92 -2.40 14.38
C THR A 57 17.01 -2.09 13.21
N TYR A 58 15.82 -1.55 13.49
CA TYR A 58 14.85 -1.20 12.46
C TYR A 58 15.00 0.28 12.10
N HIS A 59 15.19 0.59 10.82
CA HIS A 59 15.25 1.96 10.32
C HIS A 59 14.23 2.18 9.22
N GLU A 60 13.67 3.39 9.17
CA GLU A 60 12.81 3.83 8.09
C GLU A 60 13.58 4.70 7.10
N PHE A 61 13.28 4.59 5.81
CA PHE A 61 13.88 5.42 4.76
C PHE A 61 12.81 6.09 3.90
N GLY A 62 13.10 7.28 3.40
CA GLY A 62 12.24 8.02 2.47
C GLY A 62 12.66 7.92 1.00
N ASP A 63 13.90 7.48 0.74
CA ASP A 63 14.45 7.29 -0.60
C ASP A 63 15.04 5.88 -0.74
N LEU A 64 14.54 5.13 -1.72
CA LEU A 64 14.99 3.78 -2.06
C LEU A 64 16.51 3.70 -2.31
N SER A 65 17.15 4.79 -2.74
CA SER A 65 18.59 4.86 -2.93
C SER A 65 19.38 4.63 -1.63
N GLU A 66 18.82 4.99 -0.46
CA GLU A 66 19.42 4.74 0.85
C GLU A 66 19.50 3.25 1.16
N PHE A 67 18.38 2.53 1.00
CA PHE A 67 18.33 1.08 1.18
C PHE A 67 19.27 0.35 0.22
N GLN A 68 19.23 0.70 -1.07
CA GLN A 68 20.08 0.08 -2.10
C GLN A 68 21.57 0.24 -1.80
N LYS A 69 21.99 1.40 -1.30
CA LYS A 69 23.39 1.65 -0.91
C LYS A 69 23.80 0.75 0.26
N LEU A 70 22.97 0.66 1.30
CA LEU A 70 23.26 -0.19 2.45
C LEU A 70 23.27 -1.68 2.09
N LEU A 71 22.43 -2.10 1.13
CA LEU A 71 22.41 -3.44 0.58
C LEU A 71 23.70 -3.77 -0.18
N GLN A 72 24.16 -2.86 -1.05
CA GLN A 72 25.43 -2.97 -1.79
C GLN A 72 26.64 -3.04 -0.84
N ASP A 73 26.61 -2.25 0.24
CA ASP A 73 27.67 -2.21 1.26
C ASP A 73 27.63 -3.42 2.23
N ASN A 74 26.66 -4.33 2.10
CA ASN A 74 26.42 -5.46 3.02
C ASN A 74 26.16 -5.03 4.47
N ARG A 75 25.51 -3.87 4.64
CA ARG A 75 25.23 -3.26 5.96
C ARG A 75 23.81 -3.52 6.46
N VAL A 76 22.94 -4.05 5.61
CA VAL A 76 21.55 -4.42 5.90
C VAL A 76 21.35 -5.90 5.57
N ILE A 77 20.55 -6.61 6.38
CA ILE A 77 20.26 -8.04 6.15
C ILE A 77 19.01 -8.26 5.30
N GLY A 78 18.12 -7.28 5.24
CA GLY A 78 16.89 -7.31 4.47
C GLY A 78 16.07 -6.05 4.67
N GLY A 79 15.01 -5.89 3.90
CA GLY A 79 14.14 -4.73 3.97
C GLY A 79 13.13 -4.68 2.85
N VAL A 80 12.33 -3.62 2.81
CA VAL A 80 11.35 -3.41 1.74
C VAL A 80 12.00 -2.70 0.54
N SER A 81 11.65 -3.13 -0.66
CA SER A 81 12.10 -2.57 -1.93
C SER A 81 10.99 -2.62 -2.96
N SER A 82 11.07 -1.79 -4.00
CA SER A 82 10.10 -1.80 -5.10
C SER A 82 10.48 -2.82 -6.17
N ASP A 83 9.49 -3.47 -6.76
CA ASP A 83 9.59 -4.47 -7.84
C ASP A 83 10.71 -4.26 -8.89
N PHE A 84 10.83 -3.07 -9.48
CA PHE A 84 11.86 -2.75 -10.46
C PHE A 84 13.28 -2.73 -9.86
N ALA A 85 13.41 -2.34 -8.59
CA ALA A 85 14.66 -2.42 -7.85
C ALA A 85 14.97 -3.86 -7.44
N ILE A 86 13.96 -4.65 -7.04
CA ILE A 86 14.11 -6.07 -6.72
C ILE A 86 14.66 -6.81 -7.94
N ALA A 87 14.10 -6.59 -9.14
CA ALA A 87 14.60 -7.21 -10.37
C ALA A 87 16.06 -6.81 -10.66
N LYS A 88 16.42 -5.54 -10.44
CA LYS A 88 17.79 -5.03 -10.57
C LYS A 88 18.74 -5.71 -9.58
N ASP A 89 18.35 -5.80 -8.31
CA ASP A 89 19.19 -6.29 -7.22
C ASP A 89 19.34 -7.83 -7.29
N ALA A 90 18.31 -8.55 -7.74
CA ALA A 90 18.39 -9.98 -8.06
C ALA A 90 19.42 -10.22 -9.17
N LYS A 91 19.35 -9.47 -10.27
CA LYS A 91 20.29 -9.57 -11.40
C LYS A 91 21.74 -9.30 -10.98
N LYS A 92 21.96 -8.36 -10.05
CA LYS A 92 23.28 -8.08 -9.47
C LYS A 92 23.75 -9.11 -8.45
N GLY A 93 22.87 -10.03 -8.04
CA GLY A 93 23.13 -10.99 -6.98
C GLY A 93 23.34 -10.33 -5.63
N LEU A 94 22.63 -9.25 -5.33
CA LEU A 94 22.64 -8.56 -4.03
C LEU A 94 21.61 -9.17 -3.06
N ILE A 95 20.55 -9.77 -3.59
CA ILE A 95 19.50 -10.45 -2.83
C ILE A 95 19.46 -11.95 -3.19
N LYS A 96 18.83 -12.74 -2.32
CA LYS A 96 18.63 -14.18 -2.50
C LYS A 96 17.15 -14.53 -2.64
N LYS A 97 16.87 -15.74 -3.15
CA LYS A 97 15.54 -16.34 -3.13
C LYS A 97 15.03 -16.48 -1.67
N VAL A 98 13.75 -16.20 -1.46
CA VAL A 98 13.04 -16.26 -0.18
C VAL A 98 12.80 -17.71 0.23
N ASN A 99 13.03 -18.02 1.50
CA ASN A 99 12.66 -19.31 2.07
C ASN A 99 11.17 -19.37 2.49
N TYR A 100 10.27 -19.42 1.50
CA TYR A 100 8.82 -19.51 1.74
C TYR A 100 8.40 -20.73 2.55
N ALA A 101 9.15 -21.84 2.44
CA ALA A 101 8.89 -23.03 3.22
C ALA A 101 9.08 -22.79 4.73
N TYR A 102 9.98 -21.90 5.10
CA TYR A 102 10.17 -21.49 6.48
C TYR A 102 9.15 -20.42 6.90
N LEU A 103 8.87 -19.43 6.03
CA LEU A 103 7.85 -18.41 6.29
C LEU A 103 6.51 -19.03 6.70
N PHE A 104 6.06 -20.06 5.97
CA PHE A 104 4.81 -20.76 6.22
C PHE A 104 5.02 -22.14 6.87
N LYS A 105 6.01 -22.26 7.76
CA LYS A 105 6.37 -23.54 8.42
C LYS A 105 5.22 -24.16 9.24
N ASN A 106 4.25 -23.35 9.66
CA ASN A 106 3.10 -23.78 10.46
C ASN A 106 1.99 -24.43 9.61
N ASN A 107 1.96 -24.17 8.29
CA ASN A 107 1.19 -24.95 7.33
C ASN A 107 2.11 -25.99 6.66
N GLN A 108 2.07 -27.23 7.16
CA GLN A 108 2.95 -28.30 6.66
C GLN A 108 2.72 -28.61 5.18
N GLU A 109 1.47 -28.57 4.70
CA GLU A 109 1.17 -28.84 3.29
C GLU A 109 1.83 -27.78 2.40
N LEU A 110 1.60 -26.51 2.71
CA LEU A 110 2.14 -25.39 1.95
C LEU A 110 3.67 -25.34 2.04
N SER A 111 4.23 -25.50 3.24
CA SER A 111 5.68 -25.59 3.48
C SER A 111 6.32 -26.70 2.64
N ASN A 112 5.70 -27.88 2.56
CA ASN A 112 6.22 -29.00 1.78
C ASN A 112 6.17 -28.73 0.26
N LYS A 113 5.13 -28.05 -0.23
CA LYS A 113 5.08 -27.60 -1.64
C LYS A 113 6.22 -26.62 -1.94
N PHE A 114 6.50 -25.66 -1.06
CA PHE A 114 7.61 -24.73 -1.23
C PHE A 114 9.01 -25.36 -1.15
N LYS A 115 9.17 -26.51 -0.47
CA LYS A 115 10.42 -27.30 -0.46
C LYS A 115 10.66 -28.07 -1.75
N SER A 116 9.66 -28.17 -2.63
CA SER A 116 9.78 -28.93 -3.88
C SER A 116 10.88 -28.35 -4.77
N LYS A 117 11.64 -29.23 -5.43
CA LYS A 117 12.58 -28.81 -6.49
C LYS A 117 11.87 -28.43 -7.79
N ASP A 118 10.60 -28.78 -7.94
CA ASP A 118 9.81 -28.44 -9.12
C ASP A 118 9.21 -27.04 -8.98
N LEU A 119 9.63 -26.12 -9.87
CA LEU A 119 9.12 -24.75 -9.94
C LEU A 119 7.60 -24.71 -10.08
N LYS A 120 6.98 -25.63 -10.82
CA LYS A 120 5.52 -25.65 -11.00
C LYS A 120 4.81 -25.88 -9.69
N ILE A 121 5.29 -26.82 -8.86
CA ILE A 121 4.70 -27.09 -7.54
C ILE A 121 4.85 -25.87 -6.62
N ARG A 122 6.02 -25.23 -6.60
CA ARG A 122 6.23 -24.02 -5.80
C ARG A 122 5.37 -22.85 -6.29
N ARG A 123 5.22 -22.70 -7.60
CA ARG A 123 4.36 -21.67 -8.21
C ARG A 123 2.89 -21.88 -7.88
N GLU A 124 2.39 -23.11 -7.93
CA GLU A 124 1.01 -23.40 -7.53
C GLU A 124 0.77 -23.11 -6.04
N ALA A 125 1.76 -23.36 -5.17
CA ALA A 125 1.69 -22.93 -3.77
C ALA A 125 1.66 -21.39 -3.63
N PHE A 126 2.47 -20.67 -4.39
CA PHE A 126 2.44 -19.21 -4.37
C PHE A 126 1.10 -18.64 -4.87
N LYS A 127 0.47 -19.29 -5.85
CA LYS A 127 -0.86 -18.89 -6.36
C LYS A 127 -1.99 -19.03 -5.33
N THR A 128 -1.85 -19.88 -4.31
CA THR A 128 -2.90 -20.01 -3.29
C THR A 128 -2.92 -18.84 -2.32
N ILE A 129 -1.79 -18.12 -2.16
CA ILE A 129 -1.63 -17.02 -1.20
C ILE A 129 -1.63 -15.64 -1.87
N ALA A 130 -1.21 -15.52 -3.13
CA ALA A 130 -1.12 -14.26 -3.84
C ALA A 130 -2.42 -13.92 -4.58
N ARG A 131 -2.72 -12.63 -4.73
CA ARG A 131 -3.78 -12.15 -5.63
C ARG A 131 -3.41 -12.40 -7.08
N GLU A 132 -4.41 -12.56 -7.95
CA GLU A 132 -4.19 -12.70 -9.40
C GLU A 132 -3.43 -11.49 -9.97
N GLN A 133 -3.86 -10.28 -9.60
CA GLN A 133 -3.24 -9.04 -10.08
C GLN A 133 -1.78 -8.90 -9.60
N THR A 134 -1.47 -9.40 -8.40
CA THR A 134 -0.10 -9.46 -7.87
C THR A 134 0.76 -10.43 -8.67
N LEU A 135 0.23 -11.61 -9.00
CA LEU A 135 0.92 -12.62 -9.83
C LEU A 135 1.22 -12.08 -11.22
N GLU A 136 0.21 -11.52 -11.88
CA GLU A 136 0.33 -10.92 -13.21
C GLU A 136 1.35 -9.79 -13.22
N HIS A 137 1.38 -8.97 -12.17
CA HIS A 137 2.33 -7.87 -12.05
C HIS A 137 3.76 -8.36 -11.87
N LEU A 138 4.00 -9.32 -10.97
CA LEU A 138 5.32 -9.93 -10.76
C LEU A 138 5.83 -10.64 -12.03
N ASP A 139 4.96 -11.31 -12.78
CA ASP A 139 5.33 -12.06 -13.98
C ASP A 139 5.88 -11.16 -15.10
N LYS A 140 5.43 -9.89 -15.16
CA LYS A 140 5.98 -8.89 -16.09
C LYS A 140 7.48 -8.66 -15.91
N TYR A 141 8.03 -8.95 -14.72
CA TYR A 141 9.42 -8.74 -14.41
C TYR A 141 10.34 -9.93 -14.70
N ASN A 142 9.80 -11.14 -14.89
CA ASN A 142 10.60 -12.35 -15.17
C ASN A 142 11.53 -12.15 -16.38
N GLN A 143 11.09 -11.38 -17.38
CA GLN A 143 11.89 -11.05 -18.57
C GLN A 143 13.18 -10.26 -18.30
N PHE A 144 13.34 -9.65 -17.12
CA PHE A 144 14.53 -8.90 -16.72
C PHE A 144 15.51 -9.72 -15.86
N LEU A 145 15.10 -10.91 -15.41
CA LEU A 145 15.89 -11.81 -14.57
C LEU A 145 16.83 -12.66 -15.43
N TYR A 146 17.79 -12.01 -16.09
CA TYR A 146 18.77 -12.72 -16.93
C TYR A 146 20.19 -12.18 -16.75
N LYS A 147 21.16 -13.07 -16.99
CA LYS A 147 22.56 -12.73 -17.23
C LYS A 147 22.89 -12.85 -18.71
N GLU A 148 23.84 -12.06 -19.17
CA GLU A 148 24.40 -12.20 -20.52
C GLU A 148 25.66 -13.04 -20.45
N ILE A 149 25.64 -14.19 -21.15
CA ILE A 149 26.78 -15.11 -21.28
C ILE A 149 26.98 -15.35 -22.77
N ASP A 150 28.15 -14.97 -23.31
CA ASP A 150 28.48 -15.09 -24.73
C ASP A 150 27.43 -14.46 -25.68
N GLY A 151 26.87 -13.31 -25.27
CA GLY A 151 25.84 -12.59 -26.03
C GLY A 151 24.45 -13.23 -25.99
N LYS A 152 24.23 -14.27 -25.18
CA LYS A 152 22.93 -14.90 -24.96
C LYS A 152 22.38 -14.56 -23.58
N LYS A 153 21.07 -14.35 -23.50
CA LYS A 153 20.36 -14.21 -22.23
C LYS A 153 20.17 -15.59 -21.60
N VAL A 154 20.57 -15.74 -20.35
CA VAL A 154 20.34 -16.92 -19.51
C VAL A 154 19.51 -16.49 -18.31
N TYR A 155 18.31 -17.06 -18.19
CA TYR A 155 17.29 -16.69 -17.20
C TYR A 155 17.42 -17.45 -15.87
N ASP A 156 18.65 -17.82 -15.52
CA ASP A 156 19.01 -18.59 -14.33
C ASP A 156 20.16 -17.86 -13.64
N LEU A 157 19.80 -17.01 -12.67
CA LEU A 157 20.69 -16.10 -11.96
C LEU A 157 21.48 -16.82 -10.87
N ASP A 158 21.05 -17.98 -10.37
CA ASP A 158 21.79 -18.74 -9.35
C ASP A 158 22.43 -20.05 -9.86
N GLY A 159 22.11 -20.45 -11.09
CA GLY A 159 22.70 -21.60 -11.76
C GLY A 159 22.06 -22.93 -11.35
N ASP A 160 20.81 -22.92 -10.86
CA ASP A 160 20.10 -24.12 -10.39
C ASP A 160 19.46 -24.94 -11.53
N GLY A 161 19.52 -24.44 -12.77
CA GLY A 161 18.96 -25.06 -13.96
C GLY A 161 17.48 -24.77 -14.19
N VAL A 162 16.89 -23.85 -13.43
CA VAL A 162 15.49 -23.42 -13.52
C VAL A 162 15.44 -21.93 -13.85
N GLU A 163 14.46 -21.54 -14.68
CA GLU A 163 14.26 -20.12 -14.96
C GLU A 163 13.70 -19.38 -13.73
N ASP A 164 14.36 -18.30 -13.35
CA ASP A 164 14.01 -17.49 -12.19
C ASP A 164 12.72 -16.69 -12.41
N GLN A 165 11.93 -16.59 -11.35
CA GLN A 165 10.73 -15.76 -11.31
C GLN A 165 10.80 -14.73 -10.18
N LEU A 166 10.29 -13.51 -10.41
CA LEU A 166 10.49 -12.39 -9.48
C LEU A 166 9.93 -12.68 -8.08
N TRP A 167 8.81 -13.42 -8.01
CA TRP A 167 8.19 -13.82 -6.75
C TRP A 167 9.13 -14.65 -5.85
N GLU A 168 10.12 -15.35 -6.43
CA GLU A 168 11.10 -16.10 -5.65
C GLU A 168 12.02 -15.19 -4.84
N TYR A 169 12.20 -13.92 -5.23
CA TYR A 169 13.14 -12.98 -4.64
C TYR A 169 12.51 -11.98 -3.67
N THR A 170 11.19 -12.00 -3.51
CA THR A 170 10.49 -11.05 -2.65
C THR A 170 9.27 -11.67 -2.02
N ILE A 171 8.95 -11.28 -0.78
CA ILE A 171 7.62 -11.51 -0.20
C ILE A 171 6.79 -10.25 -0.49
N PRO A 172 5.76 -10.32 -1.34
CA PRO A 172 4.92 -9.17 -1.66
C PRO A 172 4.37 -8.51 -0.39
N TYR A 173 4.40 -7.18 -0.35
CA TYR A 173 3.91 -6.41 0.79
C TYR A 173 2.65 -5.65 0.39
N TYR A 174 2.80 -4.56 -0.35
CA TYR A 174 1.69 -3.74 -0.85
C TYR A 174 1.71 -3.60 -2.36
N ILE A 175 0.53 -3.45 -2.96
CA ILE A 175 0.38 -3.18 -4.39
C ILE A 175 -0.57 -2.01 -4.61
N GLN A 176 -0.04 -0.95 -5.18
CA GLN A 176 -0.71 0.34 -5.29
C GLN A 176 -0.77 0.80 -6.75
N ASP A 177 -1.80 1.56 -7.08
CA ASP A 177 -1.87 2.32 -8.32
C ASP A 177 -1.99 3.82 -8.04
N LYS A 178 -1.72 4.65 -9.04
CA LYS A 178 -1.86 6.10 -8.86
C LYS A 178 -3.30 6.57 -9.10
N VAL A 179 -3.68 7.61 -8.38
CA VAL A 179 -4.95 8.33 -8.54
C VAL A 179 -4.69 9.83 -8.56
N ILE A 180 -5.54 10.56 -9.27
CA ILE A 180 -5.63 12.02 -9.18
C ILE A 180 -6.69 12.31 -8.13
N VAL A 181 -6.27 12.89 -7.02
CA VAL A 181 -7.15 13.30 -5.91
C VAL A 181 -7.41 14.79 -6.03
N TYR A 182 -8.66 15.21 -5.84
CA TYR A 182 -9.05 16.62 -5.85
C TYR A 182 -10.02 16.94 -4.71
N THR A 183 -9.84 18.11 -4.09
CA THR A 183 -10.66 18.54 -2.95
C THR A 183 -12.06 18.96 -3.39
N VAL A 184 -13.09 18.53 -2.65
CA VAL A 184 -14.51 18.90 -2.87
C VAL A 184 -15.24 19.35 -1.60
N GLY A 185 -14.65 19.06 -0.43
CA GLY A 185 -15.32 19.20 0.87
C GLY A 185 -15.22 20.58 1.52
N ASP A 186 -15.72 20.61 2.75
CA ASP A 186 -15.69 21.73 3.67
C ASP A 186 -14.87 21.37 4.93
N TYR A 187 -14.52 22.37 5.73
CA TYR A 187 -14.05 22.21 7.11
C TYR A 187 -15.00 22.95 8.07
N ASP A 188 -15.04 22.48 9.31
CA ASP A 188 -15.71 23.17 10.41
C ASP A 188 -14.83 24.24 11.03
N GLU A 189 -15.34 25.47 11.10
CA GLU A 189 -14.74 26.55 11.86
C GLU A 189 -15.76 27.14 12.85
N ASN A 190 -15.72 26.67 14.10
CA ASN A 190 -16.63 27.08 15.17
C ASN A 190 -18.12 26.79 14.85
N GLY A 191 -18.40 25.63 14.26
CA GLY A 191 -19.75 25.20 13.88
C GLY A 191 -20.24 25.76 12.54
N GLU A 192 -19.40 26.51 11.82
CA GLU A 192 -19.69 26.99 10.47
C GLU A 192 -18.92 26.16 9.44
N LYS A 193 -19.64 25.55 8.48
CA LYS A 193 -19.03 24.83 7.35
C LYS A 193 -18.48 25.81 6.33
N LYS A 194 -17.18 25.74 6.08
CA LYS A 194 -16.47 26.59 5.12
C LYS A 194 -15.78 25.77 4.04
N PRO A 195 -15.76 26.23 2.77
CA PRO A 195 -15.04 25.58 1.70
C PRO A 195 -13.59 25.30 2.06
N LEU A 196 -13.13 24.06 1.86
CA LEU A 196 -11.76 23.67 2.20
C LEU A 196 -10.72 24.40 1.34
N LYS A 197 -11.09 24.78 0.12
CA LYS A 197 -10.24 25.45 -0.86
C LYS A 197 -10.97 26.58 -1.57
N SER A 198 -10.22 27.55 -2.07
CA SER A 198 -10.75 28.75 -2.74
C SER A 198 -11.53 28.45 -4.02
N ASN A 199 -11.16 27.39 -4.75
CA ASN A 199 -11.91 26.96 -5.95
C ASN A 199 -13.35 26.57 -5.58
N ILE A 200 -13.54 25.84 -4.49
CA ILE A 200 -14.85 25.40 -4.00
C ILE A 200 -15.71 26.60 -3.60
N ALA A 201 -15.10 27.63 -2.99
CA ALA A 201 -15.80 28.86 -2.62
C ALA A 201 -16.40 29.61 -3.82
N SER A 202 -15.87 29.40 -5.03
CA SER A 202 -16.36 30.04 -6.26
C SER A 202 -17.56 29.33 -6.90
N TRP A 203 -17.85 28.10 -6.50
CA TRP A 203 -18.96 27.31 -7.05
C TRP A 203 -20.31 27.73 -6.45
N ASP A 204 -21.37 27.67 -7.26
CA ASP A 204 -22.73 27.73 -6.74
C ASP A 204 -23.09 26.45 -5.95
N ASN A 205 -24.15 26.52 -5.13
CA ASN A 205 -24.53 25.41 -4.25
C ASN A 205 -24.88 24.14 -5.03
N LYS A 206 -25.54 24.27 -6.19
CA LYS A 206 -25.91 23.12 -7.03
C LYS A 206 -24.66 22.39 -7.53
N THR A 207 -23.65 23.14 -7.96
CA THR A 207 -22.37 22.59 -8.43
C THR A 207 -21.61 21.91 -7.31
N LYS A 208 -21.63 22.48 -6.08
CA LYS A 208 -21.02 21.84 -4.90
C LYS A 208 -21.68 20.51 -4.57
N GLU A 209 -23.01 20.50 -4.49
CA GLU A 209 -23.80 19.29 -4.20
C GLU A 209 -23.54 18.22 -5.27
N ASP A 210 -23.63 18.57 -6.55
CA ASP A 210 -23.39 17.64 -7.65
C ASP A 210 -21.98 17.04 -7.64
N ILE A 211 -20.94 17.85 -7.44
CA ILE A 211 -19.56 17.33 -7.39
C ILE A 211 -19.30 16.47 -6.14
N ARG A 212 -19.92 16.80 -5.00
CA ARG A 212 -19.79 16.01 -3.76
C ARG A 212 -20.51 14.68 -3.87
N GLU A 213 -21.66 14.64 -4.53
CA GLU A 213 -22.42 13.41 -4.71
C GLU A 213 -21.85 12.58 -5.86
N ASN A 214 -21.62 13.20 -7.02
CA ASN A 214 -21.38 12.54 -8.30
C ASN A 214 -19.97 12.73 -8.86
N GLY A 215 -19.08 13.48 -8.21
CA GLY A 215 -17.76 13.78 -8.77
C GLY A 215 -17.82 14.68 -10.02
N ILE A 216 -16.67 14.87 -10.67
CA ILE A 216 -16.56 15.65 -11.92
C ILE A 216 -16.55 14.68 -13.08
N ASN A 217 -17.40 14.88 -14.09
CA ASN A 217 -17.33 14.10 -15.33
C ASN A 217 -16.13 14.52 -16.19
N PHE A 218 -15.21 13.59 -16.45
CA PHE A 218 -14.04 13.79 -17.30
C PHE A 218 -14.30 13.18 -18.67
N ASP A 219 -14.37 13.96 -19.75
CA ASP A 219 -14.55 13.42 -21.11
C ASP A 219 -13.25 12.85 -21.72
N ASP A 220 -12.10 13.38 -21.30
CA ASP A 220 -10.76 12.90 -21.65
C ASP A 220 -10.06 12.43 -20.38
N GLN A 221 -9.92 11.11 -20.24
CA GLN A 221 -9.33 10.47 -19.06
C GLN A 221 -7.81 10.33 -19.15
N SER A 222 -7.17 10.90 -20.18
CA SER A 222 -5.71 11.10 -20.13
C SER A 222 -5.36 12.02 -18.95
N PHE A 223 -4.14 11.89 -18.45
CA PHE A 223 -3.66 12.79 -17.39
C PHE A 223 -3.84 14.27 -17.77
N LEU A 224 -3.52 14.63 -19.03
CA LEU A 224 -3.67 15.99 -19.55
C LEU A 224 -5.14 16.44 -19.59
N GLY A 225 -6.04 15.56 -20.01
CA GLY A 225 -7.48 15.82 -20.06
C GLY A 225 -8.07 16.10 -18.69
N ILE A 226 -7.78 15.23 -17.72
CA ILE A 226 -8.27 15.35 -16.34
C ILE A 226 -7.87 16.69 -15.72
N PHE A 227 -6.58 17.06 -15.79
CA PHE A 227 -6.10 18.31 -15.21
C PHE A 227 -6.67 19.55 -15.92
N LYS A 228 -6.88 19.51 -17.23
CA LYS A 228 -7.55 20.60 -17.97
C LYS A 228 -9.00 20.75 -17.54
N THR A 229 -9.72 19.65 -17.34
CA THR A 229 -11.08 19.66 -16.80
C THR A 229 -11.07 20.26 -15.40
N LEU A 230 -10.21 19.80 -14.48
CA LEU A 230 -10.08 20.39 -13.14
C LEU A 230 -9.83 21.90 -13.21
N ARG A 231 -8.95 22.39 -14.09
CA ARG A 231 -8.76 23.84 -14.25
C ARG A 231 -10.00 24.60 -14.67
N SER A 232 -10.86 24.02 -15.52
CA SER A 232 -12.14 24.64 -15.89
C SER A 232 -13.10 24.76 -14.70
N TYR A 233 -12.95 23.91 -13.68
CA TYR A 233 -13.63 24.01 -12.39
C TYR A 233 -12.90 24.92 -11.38
N GLY A 234 -11.87 25.65 -11.81
CA GLY A 234 -11.20 26.67 -10.99
C GLY A 234 -10.05 26.16 -10.12
N TYR A 235 -9.64 24.89 -10.26
CA TYR A 235 -8.44 24.38 -9.58
C TYR A 235 -7.17 25.02 -10.15
N GLN A 236 -6.30 25.53 -9.26
CA GLN A 236 -5.09 26.28 -9.66
C GLN A 236 -3.81 25.78 -9.01
N ASN A 237 -3.88 24.96 -7.96
CA ASN A 237 -2.74 24.57 -7.14
C ASN A 237 -2.62 23.04 -7.12
N PHE A 238 -1.51 22.54 -7.67
CA PHE A 238 -1.26 21.13 -7.94
C PHE A 238 -0.05 20.65 -7.15
N GLY A 239 -0.16 19.48 -6.54
CA GLY A 239 0.90 18.82 -5.82
C GLY A 239 1.42 17.59 -6.57
N TRP A 240 2.73 17.39 -6.49
CA TRP A 240 3.47 16.34 -7.19
C TRP A 240 4.39 15.62 -6.23
N THR A 241 4.58 14.31 -6.40
CA THR A 241 5.64 13.59 -5.69
C THR A 241 7.01 13.88 -6.32
N GLU A 242 8.07 13.84 -5.53
CA GLU A 242 9.46 13.83 -6.07
C GLU A 242 9.87 12.45 -6.63
N ALA A 243 8.93 11.52 -6.80
CA ALA A 243 9.19 10.18 -7.34
C ALA A 243 9.57 10.24 -8.83
N MET A 244 10.87 10.42 -9.07
CA MET A 244 11.43 10.71 -10.39
C MET A 244 11.00 9.71 -11.47
N ARG A 245 11.01 8.41 -11.17
CA ARG A 245 10.67 7.37 -12.14
C ARG A 245 9.18 7.38 -12.50
N ASP A 246 8.30 7.68 -11.55
CA ASP A 246 6.87 7.93 -11.79
C ASP A 246 6.69 9.12 -12.75
N ASN A 247 7.43 10.20 -12.51
CA ASN A 247 7.37 11.41 -13.32
C ASN A 247 7.90 11.20 -14.75
N LEU A 248 8.89 10.33 -14.94
CA LEU A 248 9.32 9.92 -16.28
C LEU A 248 8.20 9.18 -17.04
N LEU A 249 7.41 8.36 -16.35
CA LEU A 249 6.27 7.67 -16.97
C LEU A 249 5.19 8.67 -17.43
N LEU A 250 4.90 9.72 -16.65
CA LEU A 250 4.04 10.82 -17.11
C LEU A 250 4.64 11.55 -18.33
N GLY A 251 5.96 11.71 -18.36
CA GLY A 251 6.66 12.21 -19.55
C GLY A 251 6.47 11.30 -20.79
N SER A 252 6.42 9.98 -20.59
CA SER A 252 6.13 9.01 -21.64
C SER A 252 4.70 9.11 -22.17
N GLU A 253 3.73 9.50 -21.32
CA GLU A 253 2.35 9.75 -21.74
C GLU A 253 2.27 10.87 -22.77
N LYS A 254 3.00 11.97 -22.56
CA LYS A 254 3.06 13.06 -23.55
C LYS A 254 3.60 12.58 -24.89
N ILE A 255 4.64 11.73 -24.87
CA ILE A 255 5.22 11.14 -26.09
C ILE A 255 4.19 10.24 -26.78
N SER A 256 3.48 9.40 -26.01
CA SER A 256 2.38 8.56 -26.49
C SER A 256 1.27 9.37 -27.16
N LEU A 257 0.83 10.46 -26.54
CA LEU A 257 -0.18 11.37 -27.08
C LEU A 257 0.29 12.03 -28.40
N ASP A 258 1.53 12.53 -28.45
CA ASP A 258 2.09 13.18 -29.65
C ASP A 258 2.22 12.20 -30.82
N LYS A 259 2.59 10.96 -30.53
CA LYS A 259 2.76 9.89 -31.53
C LYS A 259 1.45 9.18 -31.87
N LYS A 260 0.39 9.38 -31.06
CA LYS A 260 -0.87 8.63 -31.11
C LYS A 260 -0.63 7.11 -31.06
N ASN A 261 0.31 6.68 -30.23
CA ASN A 261 0.61 5.26 -30.02
C ASN A 261 0.88 4.98 -28.54
N PHE A 262 0.01 4.15 -27.96
CA PHE A 262 0.06 3.75 -26.56
C PHE A 262 1.34 2.98 -26.18
N ASP A 263 2.01 2.31 -27.13
CA ASP A 263 3.27 1.58 -26.87
C ASP A 263 4.39 2.47 -26.30
N PHE A 264 4.28 3.80 -26.49
CA PHE A 264 5.21 4.77 -25.91
C PHE A 264 4.89 5.14 -24.45
N TYR A 265 3.69 4.83 -23.94
CA TYR A 265 3.41 4.91 -22.50
C TYR A 265 4.02 3.68 -21.82
N SER A 266 5.25 3.84 -21.34
CA SER A 266 6.04 2.71 -20.85
C SER A 266 7.03 3.17 -19.79
N GLY A 267 7.25 2.32 -18.77
CA GLY A 267 8.31 2.52 -17.78
C GLY A 267 9.73 2.23 -18.31
N LYS A 268 9.89 1.97 -19.62
CA LYS A 268 11.18 1.82 -20.29
C LYS A 268 11.92 3.16 -20.34
N VAL A 269 13.21 3.13 -20.02
CA VAL A 269 14.10 4.30 -20.05
C VAL A 269 15.44 3.92 -20.66
N GLU A 270 15.97 4.76 -21.55
CA GLU A 270 17.22 4.53 -22.29
C GLU A 270 18.13 5.77 -22.25
N SER A 271 19.45 5.55 -22.36
CA SER A 271 20.47 6.60 -22.46
C SER A 271 20.60 7.20 -23.86
N ASP A 272 20.15 6.50 -24.91
CA ASP A 272 20.21 6.98 -26.29
C ASP A 272 19.30 8.20 -26.48
N ASN A 273 19.89 9.36 -26.80
CA ASN A 273 19.15 10.61 -27.01
C ASN A 273 18.28 10.58 -28.27
N GLN A 274 18.51 9.66 -29.21
CA GLN A 274 17.69 9.53 -30.42
C GLN A 274 16.43 8.70 -30.18
N SER A 275 16.46 7.77 -29.22
CA SER A 275 15.32 6.96 -28.82
C SER A 275 14.17 7.81 -28.27
N ASP A 276 12.93 7.40 -28.52
CA ASP A 276 11.75 8.00 -27.87
C ASP A 276 11.62 7.60 -26.40
N PHE A 277 12.35 6.56 -25.96
CA PHE A 277 12.51 6.18 -24.54
C PHE A 277 13.71 6.87 -23.87
N SER A 278 14.32 7.87 -24.52
CA SER A 278 15.40 8.65 -23.93
C SER A 278 14.96 9.31 -22.63
N TYR A 279 15.73 9.13 -21.56
CA TYR A 279 15.42 9.77 -20.27
C TYR A 279 15.33 11.30 -20.38
N LYS A 280 16.14 11.94 -21.23
CA LYS A 280 16.09 13.40 -21.43
C LYS A 280 14.80 13.82 -22.12
N LYS A 281 14.35 13.05 -23.12
CA LYS A 281 13.07 13.31 -23.79
C LYS A 281 11.93 13.14 -22.80
N GLN A 282 11.88 12.03 -22.06
CA GLN A 282 10.84 11.78 -21.05
C GLN A 282 10.80 12.90 -19.99
N ILE A 283 11.93 13.33 -19.45
CA ILE A 283 11.98 14.43 -18.47
C ILE A 283 11.51 15.76 -19.07
N ASN A 284 11.95 16.12 -20.28
CA ASN A 284 11.47 17.34 -20.95
C ASN A 284 9.97 17.27 -21.28
N SER A 285 9.49 16.09 -21.67
CA SER A 285 8.07 15.83 -21.93
C SER A 285 7.25 15.91 -20.64
N PHE A 286 7.79 15.47 -19.51
CA PHE A 286 7.17 15.64 -18.20
C PHE A 286 7.01 17.12 -17.82
N THR A 287 8.07 17.93 -17.97
CA THR A 287 7.94 19.37 -17.69
C THR A 287 6.94 20.05 -18.63
N THR A 288 6.85 19.57 -19.88
CA THR A 288 5.89 20.05 -20.88
C THR A 288 4.45 19.66 -20.52
N ILE A 289 4.19 18.39 -20.20
CA ILE A 289 2.82 17.94 -19.88
C ILE A 289 2.30 18.60 -18.62
N VAL A 290 3.13 18.81 -17.58
CA VAL A 290 2.71 19.55 -16.38
C VAL A 290 2.38 21.00 -16.73
N LYS A 291 3.15 21.65 -17.59
CA LYS A 291 2.84 23.01 -18.05
C LYS A 291 1.53 23.09 -18.83
N GLU A 292 1.28 22.13 -19.71
CA GLU A 292 0.03 22.06 -20.48
C GLU A 292 -1.17 21.71 -19.59
N ALA A 293 -0.98 20.81 -18.62
CA ALA A 293 -1.98 20.37 -17.66
C ALA A 293 -2.37 21.52 -16.73
N THR A 294 -1.40 22.15 -16.07
CA THR A 294 -1.63 23.16 -15.02
C THR A 294 -1.75 24.59 -15.55
N GLY A 295 -1.28 24.84 -16.78
CA GLY A 295 -1.20 26.17 -17.37
C GLY A 295 0.04 26.97 -16.97
N GLU A 296 0.83 26.46 -16.02
CA GLU A 296 1.95 27.16 -15.41
C GLU A 296 3.23 26.35 -15.50
N ALA A 297 4.38 27.02 -15.51
CA ALA A 297 5.66 26.32 -15.55
C ALA A 297 5.83 25.44 -14.30
N LEU A 298 6.57 24.33 -14.45
CA LEU A 298 6.85 23.38 -13.38
C LEU A 298 7.48 24.03 -12.14
N ASN A 299 8.37 25.01 -12.36
CA ASN A 299 9.07 25.75 -11.32
C ASN A 299 8.26 26.91 -10.72
N ASN A 300 7.02 27.12 -11.16
CA ASN A 300 6.11 28.06 -10.51
C ASN A 300 5.54 27.40 -9.25
N THR A 301 6.28 27.49 -8.15
CA THR A 301 5.94 26.85 -6.86
C THR A 301 4.65 27.34 -6.21
N LYS A 302 4.09 28.44 -6.71
CA LYS A 302 2.76 28.91 -6.30
C LYS A 302 1.65 28.02 -6.87
N HIS A 303 1.88 27.40 -8.03
CA HIS A 303 0.92 26.56 -8.74
C HIS A 303 1.30 25.07 -8.72
N ASN A 304 2.60 24.76 -8.69
CA ASN A 304 3.14 23.40 -8.76
C ASN A 304 4.07 23.14 -7.57
N VAL A 305 3.62 22.38 -6.57
CA VAL A 305 4.40 22.05 -5.37
C VAL A 305 4.92 20.63 -5.48
N PHE A 306 6.21 20.43 -5.24
CA PHE A 306 6.85 19.11 -5.17
C PHE A 306 7.07 18.71 -3.72
N ILE A 307 6.62 17.51 -3.39
CA ILE A 307 6.63 16.99 -2.02
C ILE A 307 7.31 15.61 -2.03
N PRO A 308 8.33 15.38 -1.18
CA PRO A 308 9.07 14.11 -1.19
C PRO A 308 8.27 12.90 -0.73
N ASN A 309 7.32 13.09 0.20
CA ASN A 309 6.59 12.02 0.87
C ASN A 309 5.09 12.04 0.50
N GLY A 310 4.49 10.86 0.26
CA GLY A 310 3.06 10.67 0.02
C GLY A 310 2.18 11.20 1.17
N LEU A 311 2.58 10.98 2.42
CA LEU A 311 1.84 11.48 3.60
C LEU A 311 1.83 13.02 3.69
N GLU A 312 2.94 13.67 3.35
CA GLU A 312 2.94 15.14 3.31
C GLU A 312 2.11 15.64 2.12
N LEU A 313 2.16 14.93 0.99
CA LEU A 313 1.40 15.29 -0.21
C LEU A 313 -0.11 15.21 0.02
N LEU A 314 -0.61 14.13 0.64
CA LEU A 314 -2.02 13.98 0.98
C LEU A 314 -2.46 15.06 1.96
N ALA A 315 -1.67 15.36 2.99
CA ALA A 315 -2.02 16.38 3.97
C ALA A 315 -2.26 17.74 3.31
N THR A 316 -1.54 18.07 2.23
CA THR A 316 -1.76 19.34 1.52
C THR A 316 -3.12 19.47 0.83
N VAL A 317 -3.75 18.36 0.42
CA VAL A 317 -5.05 18.39 -0.26
C VAL A 317 -6.22 18.56 0.70
N ILE A 318 -6.05 18.14 1.96
CA ILE A 318 -7.06 18.22 3.02
C ILE A 318 -6.81 19.31 4.07
N ASP A 319 -5.61 19.89 4.15
CA ASP A 319 -5.31 21.03 5.05
C ASP A 319 -5.83 22.35 4.45
N ASN A 320 -6.76 23.03 5.15
CA ASN A 320 -7.31 24.32 4.73
C ASN A 320 -6.27 25.47 4.70
N LYS A 321 -5.11 25.31 5.36
CA LYS A 321 -4.02 26.30 5.36
C LYS A 321 -3.09 26.15 4.16
N LYS A 322 -3.20 25.04 3.41
CA LYS A 322 -2.38 24.77 2.22
C LYS A 322 -3.19 25.07 0.96
N PRO A 323 -2.59 25.72 -0.06
CA PRO A 323 -3.32 26.08 -1.26
C PRO A 323 -3.59 24.88 -2.19
N THR A 324 -2.79 23.81 -2.11
CA THR A 324 -2.91 22.62 -2.97
C THR A 324 -4.32 22.05 -2.91
N SER A 325 -4.94 21.84 -4.08
CA SER A 325 -6.30 21.33 -4.19
C SER A 325 -6.43 20.13 -5.14
N VAL A 326 -5.34 19.76 -5.80
CA VAL A 326 -5.22 18.56 -6.65
C VAL A 326 -3.85 17.93 -6.41
N VAL A 327 -3.79 16.61 -6.27
CA VAL A 327 -2.55 15.86 -6.10
C VAL A 327 -2.58 14.56 -6.91
N TYR A 328 -1.40 14.10 -7.36
CA TYR A 328 -1.22 12.80 -8.01
C TYR A 328 -0.42 11.88 -7.10
N LEU A 329 -1.08 10.90 -6.47
CA LEU A 329 -0.53 10.08 -5.39
C LEU A 329 -1.00 8.63 -5.46
N TYR A 330 -0.46 7.75 -4.62
CA TYR A 330 -0.85 6.34 -4.58
C TYR A 330 -2.21 6.16 -3.90
N ASN A 331 -3.01 5.21 -4.37
CA ASN A 331 -4.36 5.00 -3.89
C ASN A 331 -4.43 4.76 -2.37
N GLY A 332 -3.42 4.13 -1.76
CA GLY A 332 -3.35 3.99 -0.29
C GLY A 332 -3.31 5.33 0.46
N ASP A 333 -2.47 6.28 0.01
CA ASP A 333 -2.43 7.64 0.59
C ASP A 333 -3.75 8.40 0.34
N ALA A 334 -4.50 8.05 -0.72
CA ALA A 334 -5.83 8.61 -0.96
C ALA A 334 -6.89 8.09 0.01
N ILE A 335 -6.76 6.86 0.54
CA ILE A 335 -7.65 6.33 1.58
C ILE A 335 -7.41 7.09 2.89
N ASP A 336 -6.16 7.35 3.25
CA ASP A 336 -5.84 8.15 4.43
C ASP A 336 -6.37 9.60 4.30
N ALA A 337 -6.33 10.17 3.08
CA ALA A 337 -7.01 11.44 2.81
C ALA A 337 -8.55 11.35 2.87
N PHE A 338 -9.14 10.19 2.56
CA PHE A 338 -10.59 9.97 2.68
C PHE A 338 -11.01 9.97 4.14
N TYR A 339 -10.25 9.31 5.03
CA TYR A 339 -10.41 9.37 6.49
C TYR A 339 -9.72 10.61 7.08
N SER A 340 -10.12 11.78 6.55
CA SER A 340 -9.53 13.08 6.85
C SER A 340 -9.49 13.44 8.34
N LYS A 341 -10.42 12.95 9.15
CA LYS A 341 -10.60 13.33 10.56
C LYS A 341 -9.42 12.91 11.44
N ASP A 342 -8.77 11.80 11.10
CA ASP A 342 -7.57 11.30 11.79
C ASP A 342 -6.39 12.25 11.64
N ASN A 343 -6.34 12.96 10.50
CA ASN A 343 -5.34 13.95 10.18
C ASN A 343 -5.75 15.37 10.63
N PHE A 344 -7.01 15.74 10.43
CA PHE A 344 -7.58 17.06 10.71
C PHE A 344 -9.00 16.94 11.28
N SER A 345 -9.15 17.07 12.60
CA SER A 345 -10.44 16.92 13.30
C SER A 345 -11.58 17.86 12.84
N THR A 346 -11.24 18.91 12.09
CA THR A 346 -12.19 19.87 11.51
C THR A 346 -12.73 19.44 10.14
N VAL A 347 -12.21 18.36 9.54
CA VAL A 347 -12.60 17.87 8.21
C VAL A 347 -13.30 16.53 8.40
N GLU A 348 -14.49 16.38 7.81
CA GLU A 348 -15.27 15.15 7.91
C GLU A 348 -14.77 14.08 6.95
N ASP A 349 -14.80 12.84 7.42
CA ASP A 349 -14.46 11.66 6.64
C ASP A 349 -15.40 11.50 5.44
N GLY A 350 -14.85 11.03 4.33
CA GLY A 350 -15.58 10.76 3.09
C GLY A 350 -16.11 11.97 2.33
N GLN A 351 -15.95 13.18 2.85
CA GLN A 351 -16.46 14.41 2.22
C GLN A 351 -15.36 15.31 1.66
N ALA A 352 -14.11 15.14 2.08
CA ALA A 352 -13.03 16.06 1.73
C ALA A 352 -12.62 16.00 0.25
N ILE A 353 -12.56 14.80 -0.31
CA ILE A 353 -11.91 14.51 -1.60
C ILE A 353 -12.76 13.64 -2.53
N LYS A 354 -12.43 13.69 -3.81
CA LYS A 354 -12.80 12.69 -4.81
C LYS A 354 -11.55 12.25 -5.57
N ILE A 355 -11.66 11.13 -6.28
CA ILE A 355 -10.56 10.57 -7.06
C ILE A 355 -10.98 10.31 -8.50
N VAL A 356 -9.99 10.25 -9.40
CA VAL A 356 -10.13 9.66 -10.73
C VAL A 356 -8.79 8.99 -11.11
N ARG A 357 -8.85 7.83 -11.75
CA ARG A 357 -7.68 7.14 -12.29
C ARG A 357 -7.38 7.70 -13.68
N PRO A 358 -6.14 8.05 -14.01
CA PRO A 358 -5.82 8.32 -15.41
C PRO A 358 -5.97 7.03 -16.23
N LYS A 359 -6.47 7.14 -17.46
CA LYS A 359 -6.60 6.02 -18.41
C LYS A 359 -5.29 5.26 -18.63
N ASN A 360 -4.16 5.96 -18.55
CA ASN A 360 -2.83 5.39 -18.59
C ASN A 360 -2.26 5.54 -17.19
N ASN A 361 -2.14 4.44 -16.45
CA ASN A 361 -1.83 4.45 -15.02
C ASN A 361 -0.57 3.63 -14.68
N LEU A 362 0.00 3.93 -13.53
CA LEU A 362 1.14 3.21 -12.94
C LEU A 362 0.63 2.25 -11.87
N THR A 363 1.16 1.02 -11.87
CA THR A 363 1.11 0.12 -10.71
C THR A 363 2.53 -0.11 -10.19
N LEU A 364 2.69 -0.07 -8.87
CA LEU A 364 3.89 -0.52 -8.17
C LEU A 364 3.55 -1.59 -7.16
N LEU A 365 4.52 -2.49 -6.98
CA LEU A 365 4.52 -3.46 -5.90
C LEU A 365 5.79 -3.25 -5.07
N ASP A 366 5.60 -3.13 -3.76
CA ASP A 366 6.68 -3.18 -2.79
C ASP A 366 6.69 -4.55 -2.11
N GLY A 367 7.88 -5.03 -1.75
CA GLY A 367 8.04 -6.33 -1.14
C GLY A 367 9.31 -6.46 -0.31
N TRP A 368 9.28 -7.38 0.64
CA TRP A 368 10.42 -7.70 1.48
C TRP A 368 11.45 -8.49 0.70
N VAL A 369 12.71 -8.09 0.81
CA VAL A 369 13.86 -8.79 0.22
C VAL A 369 14.91 -9.11 1.27
N PHE A 370 15.72 -10.14 0.98
CA PHE A 370 16.76 -10.63 1.86
C PHE A 370 18.12 -10.48 1.19
N SER A 371 19.06 -9.86 1.89
CA SER A 371 20.44 -9.73 1.43
C SER A 371 21.01 -11.11 1.15
N LYS A 372 21.76 -11.25 0.05
CA LYS A 372 22.45 -12.50 -0.29
C LYS A 372 23.40 -12.97 0.82
N ASN A 373 23.91 -12.04 1.63
CA ASN A 373 24.86 -12.31 2.70
C ASN A 373 24.22 -12.48 4.08
N ILE A 374 22.88 -12.56 4.18
CA ILE A 374 22.19 -12.90 5.42
C ILE A 374 22.58 -14.31 5.87
N THR A 375 22.75 -14.51 7.18
CA THR A 375 22.94 -15.85 7.76
C THR A 375 21.60 -16.54 7.91
N ASN A 376 21.57 -17.88 7.84
CA ASN A 376 20.32 -18.64 8.02
C ASN A 376 19.61 -18.30 9.34
N GLU A 377 20.36 -18.14 10.44
CA GLU A 377 19.80 -17.75 11.74
C GLU A 377 19.07 -16.40 11.68
N HIS A 378 19.67 -15.38 11.05
CA HIS A 378 19.03 -14.08 10.93
C HIS A 378 17.87 -14.08 9.93
N GLU A 379 17.96 -14.87 8.87
CA GLU A 379 16.88 -15.04 7.88
C GLU A 379 15.66 -15.69 8.52
N GLU A 380 15.85 -16.83 9.18
CA GLU A 380 14.79 -17.53 9.91
C GLU A 380 14.13 -16.63 10.94
N LYS A 381 14.94 -15.88 11.71
CA LYS A 381 14.43 -14.92 12.70
C LYS A 381 13.64 -13.78 12.05
N LEU A 382 14.10 -13.26 10.92
CA LEU A 382 13.40 -12.19 10.19
C LEU A 382 12.09 -12.72 9.59
N LEU A 383 12.11 -13.91 8.99
CA LEU A 383 10.92 -14.58 8.46
C LEU A 383 9.88 -14.86 9.55
N ASP A 384 10.32 -15.26 10.75
CA ASP A 384 9.42 -15.44 11.90
C ASP A 384 8.75 -14.11 12.28
N LYS A 385 9.51 -13.01 12.33
CA LYS A 385 8.92 -11.68 12.58
C LYS A 385 7.99 -11.22 11.49
N LEU A 386 8.31 -11.48 10.23
CA LEU A 386 7.42 -11.17 9.11
C LEU A 386 6.13 -11.99 9.19
N TYR A 387 6.21 -13.28 9.46
CA TYR A 387 5.01 -14.12 9.65
C TYR A 387 4.16 -13.62 10.83
N GLU A 388 4.76 -13.45 12.02
CA GLU A 388 4.03 -13.03 13.23
C GLU A 388 3.33 -11.68 13.08
N ASN A 389 3.96 -10.71 12.41
CA ASN A 389 3.50 -9.32 12.42
C ASN A 389 2.80 -8.89 11.12
N ILE A 390 3.06 -9.56 9.99
CA ILE A 390 2.60 -9.08 8.68
C ILE A 390 1.84 -10.14 7.89
N TYR A 391 2.22 -11.42 8.01
CA TYR A 391 1.69 -12.50 7.16
C TYR A 391 0.97 -13.61 7.92
N TYR A 392 0.56 -13.34 9.16
CA TYR A 392 -0.13 -14.31 9.99
C TYR A 392 -1.47 -14.69 9.35
N LEU A 393 -1.74 -16.00 9.25
CA LEU A 393 -2.93 -16.60 8.60
C LEU A 393 -3.06 -16.42 7.09
N GLU A 394 -2.05 -15.84 6.42
CA GLU A 394 -2.04 -15.77 4.95
C GLU A 394 -1.83 -17.16 4.29
N ASP A 395 -1.35 -18.14 5.06
CA ASP A 395 -1.25 -19.55 4.66
C ASP A 395 -2.48 -20.39 5.05
N ARG A 396 -3.56 -19.77 5.55
CA ARG A 396 -4.79 -20.44 5.96
C ARG A 396 -5.95 -20.16 5.02
N SER A 397 -7.12 -20.73 5.31
CA SER A 397 -8.35 -20.30 4.63
C SER A 397 -8.75 -18.89 5.10
N ILE A 398 -9.45 -18.16 4.25
CA ILE A 398 -9.99 -16.85 4.63
C ILE A 398 -11.03 -16.96 5.76
N ASP A 399 -11.73 -18.09 5.87
CA ASP A 399 -12.69 -18.36 6.93
C ASP A 399 -12.01 -18.54 8.30
N GLU A 400 -10.83 -19.17 8.34
CA GLU A 400 -10.00 -19.22 9.55
C GLU A 400 -9.53 -17.81 9.95
N MET A 401 -9.13 -16.98 8.98
CA MET A 401 -8.75 -15.58 9.26
C MET A 401 -9.93 -14.76 9.77
N LEU A 402 -11.12 -14.94 9.19
CA LEU A 402 -12.37 -14.35 9.68
C LEU A 402 -12.58 -14.73 11.15
N LEU A 403 -12.59 -16.03 11.47
CA LEU A 403 -12.84 -16.52 12.82
C LEU A 403 -11.90 -15.94 13.88
N GLU A 404 -10.62 -15.80 13.54
CA GLU A 404 -9.59 -15.21 14.44
C GLU A 404 -9.72 -13.68 14.58
N SER A 405 -10.45 -13.02 13.67
CA SER A 405 -10.74 -11.58 13.73
C SER A 405 -12.07 -11.22 14.39
N LEU A 406 -12.91 -12.21 14.70
CA LEU A 406 -14.23 -11.99 15.32
C LEU A 406 -14.10 -11.77 16.83
N GLU A 407 -14.73 -10.72 17.31
CA GLU A 407 -14.87 -10.42 18.74
C GLU A 407 -16.33 -10.54 19.15
N LYS A 408 -16.60 -11.36 20.18
CA LYS A 408 -17.92 -11.47 20.78
C LYS A 408 -18.16 -10.26 21.68
N VAL A 409 -19.30 -9.61 21.51
CA VAL A 409 -19.70 -8.43 22.31
C VAL A 409 -21.10 -8.62 22.89
N GLU A 410 -21.29 -8.16 24.13
CA GLU A 410 -22.60 -8.05 24.77
C GLU A 410 -23.12 -6.63 24.62
N TYR A 411 -24.32 -6.45 24.06
CA TYR A 411 -24.90 -5.12 23.81
C TYR A 411 -26.20 -4.91 24.59
N SER A 412 -26.49 -3.64 24.90
CA SER A 412 -27.67 -3.23 25.68
C SER A 412 -28.67 -2.38 24.89
N GLU A 413 -28.21 -1.78 23.80
CA GLU A 413 -29.01 -1.02 22.84
C GLU A 413 -28.56 -1.35 21.41
N ILE A 414 -29.49 -1.29 20.46
CA ILE A 414 -29.25 -1.47 19.02
C ILE A 414 -30.03 -0.42 18.24
N GLN A 415 -29.47 0.08 17.14
CA GLN A 415 -30.17 1.00 16.25
C GLN A 415 -31.14 0.25 15.32
N ASP A 416 -32.36 0.79 15.18
CA ASP A 416 -33.28 0.40 14.10
C ASP A 416 -32.88 1.05 12.77
N GLU A 417 -33.66 0.78 11.71
CA GLU A 417 -33.41 1.31 10.37
C GLU A 417 -33.56 2.84 10.29
N GLU A 418 -34.36 3.42 11.20
CA GLU A 418 -34.51 4.86 11.35
C GLU A 418 -33.44 5.50 12.25
N GLY A 419 -32.48 4.71 12.77
CA GLY A 419 -31.39 5.17 13.63
C GLY A 419 -31.80 5.42 15.09
N ASN A 420 -32.99 5.00 15.52
CA ASN A 420 -33.41 5.11 16.91
C ASN A 420 -32.82 3.98 17.74
N TRP A 421 -32.40 4.32 18.96
CA TRP A 421 -31.88 3.35 19.92
C TRP A 421 -33.03 2.56 20.56
N ILE A 422 -33.01 1.24 20.34
CA ILE A 422 -33.90 0.28 20.99
C ILE A 422 -33.16 -0.39 22.14
N LYS A 423 -33.73 -0.31 23.35
CA LYS A 423 -33.20 -1.03 24.53
C LYS A 423 -33.50 -2.51 24.44
N ILE A 424 -32.48 -3.29 24.12
CA ILE A 424 -32.54 -4.75 24.04
C ILE A 424 -31.17 -5.31 24.36
N SER A 425 -31.12 -6.24 25.31
CA SER A 425 -29.88 -6.94 25.66
C SER A 425 -29.69 -8.16 24.77
N GLY A 426 -28.48 -8.34 24.25
CA GLY A 426 -28.13 -9.47 23.41
C GLY A 426 -26.63 -9.68 23.30
N GLU A 427 -26.26 -10.68 22.50
CA GLU A 427 -24.89 -10.98 22.16
C GLU A 427 -24.76 -10.98 20.63
N GLY A 428 -23.63 -10.49 20.13
CA GLY A 428 -23.31 -10.49 18.71
C GLY A 428 -21.81 -10.57 18.49
N TYR A 429 -21.40 -10.54 17.22
CA TYR A 429 -20.00 -10.50 16.84
C TYR A 429 -19.71 -9.25 16.01
N THR A 430 -18.58 -8.61 16.30
CA THR A 430 -17.97 -7.53 15.50
C THR A 430 -16.64 -8.02 14.92
N ILE A 431 -16.08 -7.28 13.96
CA ILE A 431 -14.69 -7.47 13.54
C ILE A 431 -13.81 -6.58 14.41
N ASN A 432 -12.77 -7.18 14.99
CA ASN A 432 -11.72 -6.45 15.66
C ASN A 432 -10.43 -6.57 14.84
N PHE A 433 -10.13 -5.52 14.07
CA PHE A 433 -8.94 -5.45 13.23
C PHE A 433 -7.64 -5.46 14.05
N GLU A 434 -7.68 -5.19 15.36
CA GLU A 434 -6.50 -5.25 16.25
C GLU A 434 -6.11 -6.67 16.68
N LEU A 435 -7.00 -7.66 16.52
CA LEU A 435 -6.69 -9.06 16.88
C LEU A 435 -5.65 -9.69 15.95
N LEU A 436 -5.57 -9.21 14.71
CA LEU A 436 -4.62 -9.70 13.72
C LEU A 436 -3.68 -8.56 13.31
N ASN A 437 -2.37 -8.76 13.53
CA ASN A 437 -1.37 -7.74 13.25
C ASN A 437 -1.39 -7.23 11.81
N SER A 438 -1.68 -8.08 10.82
CA SER A 438 -1.79 -7.68 9.41
C SER A 438 -2.94 -6.71 9.16
N LEU A 439 -4.09 -6.95 9.81
CA LEU A 439 -5.29 -6.12 9.76
C LEU A 439 -5.08 -4.81 10.52
N ALA A 440 -4.50 -4.88 11.73
CA ALA A 440 -4.13 -3.71 12.52
C ALA A 440 -3.13 -2.81 11.78
N ASN A 441 -2.21 -3.42 11.02
CA ASN A 441 -1.29 -2.68 10.19
C ASN A 441 -2.00 -2.01 9.01
N PHE A 442 -2.98 -2.68 8.38
CA PHE A 442 -3.80 -2.07 7.34
C PHE A 442 -4.57 -0.87 7.88
N ASP A 443 -5.26 -1.00 9.03
CA ASP A 443 -6.00 0.10 9.64
C ASP A 443 -5.10 1.31 9.94
N TYR A 444 -3.82 1.06 10.24
CA TYR A 444 -2.84 2.12 10.46
C TYR A 444 -2.30 2.78 9.17
N VAL A 445 -2.07 2.02 8.09
CA VAL A 445 -1.36 2.54 6.88
C VAL A 445 -2.26 2.69 5.65
N ASN A 446 -3.40 2.03 5.61
CA ASN A 446 -4.39 2.01 4.53
C ASN A 446 -3.87 1.53 3.15
N TYR A 447 -2.79 0.75 3.12
CA TYR A 447 -2.20 0.28 1.86
C TYR A 447 -2.75 -1.08 1.45
N THR A 448 -3.11 -1.20 0.17
CA THR A 448 -3.75 -2.39 -0.37
C THR A 448 -2.83 -3.62 -0.25
N PRO A 449 -3.21 -4.65 0.54
CA PRO A 449 -2.41 -5.87 0.67
C PRO A 449 -2.25 -6.59 -0.67
N SER A 450 -1.07 -7.16 -0.87
CA SER A 450 -0.75 -7.97 -2.06
C SER A 450 -1.14 -9.45 -1.92
N LEU A 451 -1.35 -9.92 -0.70
CA LEU A 451 -1.82 -11.28 -0.43
C LEU A 451 -3.34 -11.36 -0.37
N LYS A 452 -3.84 -12.56 -0.69
CA LYS A 452 -5.23 -12.82 -1.01
C LYS A 452 -6.16 -12.66 0.19
N ASN A 453 -5.79 -13.22 1.36
CA ASN A 453 -6.73 -13.32 2.47
C ASN A 453 -6.98 -11.95 3.10
N SER A 454 -5.93 -11.23 3.49
CA SER A 454 -6.10 -9.88 4.04
C SER A 454 -6.78 -8.95 3.04
N TYR A 455 -6.45 -9.04 1.74
CA TYR A 455 -7.13 -8.23 0.72
C TYR A 455 -8.64 -8.44 0.70
N PHE A 456 -9.10 -9.70 0.56
CA PHE A 456 -10.53 -9.98 0.44
C PHE A 456 -11.29 -9.78 1.74
N LEU A 457 -10.66 -10.03 2.90
CA LEU A 457 -11.29 -9.79 4.19
C LEU A 457 -11.53 -8.28 4.40
N ILE A 458 -10.52 -7.45 4.14
CA ILE A 458 -10.63 -5.99 4.22
C ILE A 458 -11.65 -5.48 3.20
N GLU A 459 -11.57 -5.92 1.94
CA GLU A 459 -12.51 -5.52 0.88
C GLU A 459 -13.97 -5.74 1.30
N LYS A 460 -14.26 -6.88 1.94
CA LYS A 460 -15.62 -7.27 2.30
C LYS A 460 -16.10 -6.70 3.64
N LEU A 461 -15.22 -6.55 4.63
CA LEU A 461 -15.63 -6.26 6.01
C LEU A 461 -15.29 -4.85 6.48
N TYR A 462 -14.19 -4.26 5.99
CA TYR A 462 -13.79 -2.91 6.38
C TYR A 462 -14.69 -1.85 5.74
N PHE A 463 -15.19 -2.13 4.54
CA PHE A 463 -16.08 -1.26 3.76
C PHE A 463 -17.51 -1.81 3.72
N ASN A 464 -18.01 -2.34 4.85
CA ASN A 464 -19.33 -2.97 4.93
C ASN A 464 -20.36 -2.08 5.62
N ASP A 465 -21.38 -1.67 4.87
CA ASP A 465 -22.54 -0.93 5.39
C ASP A 465 -23.63 -1.88 5.93
N ALA A 466 -23.61 -3.17 5.55
CA ALA A 466 -24.56 -4.18 6.01
C ALA A 466 -24.23 -4.70 7.43
N VAL A 467 -24.27 -3.78 8.40
CA VAL A 467 -24.00 -4.01 9.82
C VAL A 467 -25.12 -3.42 10.67
N LYS A 468 -25.18 -3.80 11.95
CA LYS A 468 -26.06 -3.18 12.93
C LYS A 468 -25.27 -2.44 13.99
N THR A 469 -25.50 -1.14 14.11
CA THR A 469 -24.89 -0.32 15.16
C THR A 469 -25.51 -0.68 16.51
N ALA A 470 -24.67 -1.01 17.49
CA ALA A 470 -25.08 -1.36 18.85
C ALA A 470 -24.21 -0.68 19.89
N ARG A 471 -24.69 -0.58 21.14
CA ARG A 471 -23.91 -0.10 22.28
C ARG A 471 -23.52 -1.24 23.19
N ILE A 472 -22.21 -1.38 23.46
CA ILE A 472 -21.68 -2.39 24.37
C ILE A 472 -22.21 -2.13 25.78
N SER A 473 -22.66 -3.20 26.45
CA SER A 473 -23.26 -3.13 27.80
C SER A 473 -22.31 -2.62 28.89
N GLU A 474 -21.00 -2.79 28.70
CA GLU A 474 -19.99 -2.47 29.71
C GLU A 474 -19.61 -0.98 29.77
N ASN A 475 -19.57 -0.31 28.61
CA ASN A 475 -18.98 1.03 28.48
C ASN A 475 -19.76 2.01 27.57
N ASP A 476 -20.92 1.61 27.06
CA ASP A 476 -21.76 2.37 26.11
C ASP A 476 -21.04 2.76 24.80
N GLU A 477 -19.95 2.08 24.45
CA GLU A 477 -19.23 2.28 23.18
C GLU A 477 -20.04 1.73 22.00
N GLU A 478 -20.03 2.46 20.88
CA GLU A 478 -20.73 2.06 19.66
C GLU A 478 -19.88 1.06 18.85
N VAL A 479 -20.51 -0.03 18.43
CA VAL A 479 -19.89 -1.10 17.62
C VAL A 479 -20.78 -1.51 16.46
N TYR A 480 -20.18 -2.09 15.43
CA TYR A 480 -20.86 -2.59 14.24
C TYR A 480 -20.97 -4.11 14.29
N LEU A 481 -22.16 -4.60 14.60
CA LEU A 481 -22.42 -6.03 14.64
C LEU A 481 -22.64 -6.58 13.23
N LEU A 482 -22.00 -7.71 12.94
CA LEU A 482 -22.14 -8.39 11.66
C LEU A 482 -23.53 -9.03 11.51
N ILE A 483 -24.04 -9.04 10.28
CA ILE A 483 -25.31 -9.66 9.92
C ILE A 483 -25.05 -11.05 9.32
N ASP A 484 -25.76 -12.06 9.84
CA ASP A 484 -25.73 -13.44 9.37
C ASP A 484 -26.72 -13.61 8.20
N LYS A 485 -26.17 -13.73 6.99
CA LYS A 485 -26.93 -13.89 5.75
C LYS A 485 -27.78 -15.16 5.73
N ARG A 486 -27.43 -16.19 6.52
CA ARG A 486 -28.20 -17.45 6.61
C ARG A 486 -29.54 -17.24 7.32
N LEU A 487 -29.65 -16.18 8.12
CA LEU A 487 -30.86 -15.79 8.83
C LEU A 487 -31.68 -14.75 8.06
N ASP A 488 -31.18 -14.25 6.94
CA ASP A 488 -31.88 -13.31 6.06
C ASP A 488 -32.99 -14.06 5.31
N VAL A 489 -34.11 -14.31 6.00
CA VAL A 489 -35.31 -14.93 5.42
C VAL A 489 -36.06 -13.85 4.66
N ASP A 490 -36.28 -14.06 3.36
CA ASP A 490 -37.10 -13.20 2.48
C ASP A 490 -38.36 -12.69 3.22
N GLU A 491 -38.36 -11.43 3.65
CA GLU A 491 -39.45 -10.77 4.41
C GLU A 491 -40.80 -10.75 3.67
N LYS A 492 -40.85 -11.25 2.43
CA LYS A 492 -42.03 -11.15 1.57
C LYS A 492 -43.21 -12.04 1.97
N ASN A 493 -43.14 -12.88 3.01
CA ASN A 493 -44.15 -13.93 3.20
C ASN A 493 -44.72 -14.24 4.60
N ASP A 494 -44.38 -13.55 5.70
CA ASP A 494 -45.01 -13.89 6.99
C ASP A 494 -45.45 -12.69 7.84
N ASN A 495 -46.77 -12.42 7.82
CA ASN A 495 -47.46 -11.44 8.66
C ASN A 495 -47.65 -11.89 10.12
N SER A 496 -46.89 -12.87 10.61
CA SER A 496 -47.07 -13.42 11.95
C SER A 496 -45.88 -13.16 12.89
N LYS A 497 -46.07 -12.17 13.76
CA LYS A 497 -45.19 -11.78 14.89
C LYS A 497 -43.76 -11.38 14.48
N VAL A 498 -43.55 -10.07 14.49
CA VAL A 498 -42.24 -9.40 14.56
C VAL A 498 -41.48 -9.93 15.79
N ASN A 499 -40.79 -11.07 15.64
CA ASN A 499 -39.60 -11.31 16.41
C ASN A 499 -38.58 -10.36 15.81
N ILE A 500 -38.21 -9.34 16.56
CA ILE A 500 -37.14 -8.41 16.19
C ILE A 500 -35.82 -9.19 16.35
N ASP A 501 -35.60 -10.18 15.50
CA ASP A 501 -34.31 -10.80 15.34
C ASP A 501 -33.59 -9.98 14.27
N PHE A 502 -32.69 -9.10 14.68
CA PHE A 502 -31.97 -8.19 13.78
C PHE A 502 -30.96 -8.92 12.86
N ASN A 503 -31.14 -10.23 12.66
CA ASN A 503 -30.27 -11.14 11.91
C ASN A 503 -28.78 -11.02 12.29
N VAL A 504 -28.49 -10.59 13.53
CA VAL A 504 -27.13 -10.43 14.01
C VAL A 504 -26.45 -11.79 14.10
N LEU A 505 -25.19 -11.87 13.71
CA LEU A 505 -24.38 -13.06 13.88
C LEU A 505 -24.28 -13.42 15.36
N LYS A 506 -24.84 -14.57 15.73
CA LYS A 506 -24.82 -15.12 17.12
C LYS A 506 -24.06 -16.43 17.23
N ASN A 507 -23.90 -17.16 16.12
CA ASN A 507 -23.22 -18.46 16.09
C ASN A 507 -22.19 -18.52 14.96
N ILE A 508 -20.93 -18.66 15.35
CA ILE A 508 -19.78 -18.75 14.45
C ILE A 508 -19.41 -20.19 14.09
N GLU A 509 -20.11 -21.20 14.60
CA GLU A 509 -19.87 -22.59 14.22
C GLU A 509 -20.12 -22.77 12.71
N ASN A 510 -19.06 -23.15 12.00
CA ASN A 510 -19.05 -23.33 10.54
C ASN A 510 -19.45 -22.06 9.76
N ILE A 511 -19.23 -20.86 10.31
CA ILE A 511 -19.41 -19.62 9.56
C ILE A 511 -18.30 -19.50 8.52
N THR A 512 -18.67 -19.05 7.32
CA THR A 512 -17.76 -18.65 6.26
C THR A 512 -17.90 -17.17 5.95
N LEU A 513 -16.94 -16.59 5.25
CA LEU A 513 -17.02 -15.19 4.84
C LEU A 513 -18.24 -14.90 3.93
N ASP A 514 -18.72 -15.90 3.18
CA ASP A 514 -19.89 -15.75 2.31
C ASP A 514 -21.22 -15.81 3.09
N ASP A 515 -21.20 -16.27 4.34
CA ASP A 515 -22.35 -16.24 5.25
C ASP A 515 -22.52 -14.88 5.93
N ILE A 516 -21.55 -13.96 5.80
CA ILE A 516 -21.67 -12.59 6.31
C ILE A 516 -22.29 -11.70 5.23
N LYS A 517 -23.36 -10.98 5.58
CA LYS A 517 -23.96 -9.99 4.67
C LYS A 517 -22.97 -8.83 4.49
N THR A 518 -22.67 -8.53 3.23
CA THR A 518 -21.67 -7.51 2.86
C THR A 518 -22.22 -6.65 1.74
N GLU A 519 -22.35 -5.35 2.00
CA GLU A 519 -22.90 -4.37 1.06
C GLU A 519 -22.12 -3.05 1.21
N ALA A 520 -21.88 -2.34 0.11
CA ALA A 520 -21.34 -0.99 0.11
C ALA A 520 -22.38 -0.11 -0.59
N GLU A 521 -23.33 0.40 0.17
CA GLU A 521 -24.48 1.15 -0.31
C GLU A 521 -24.23 2.66 -0.27
N GLU A 522 -23.59 3.14 0.81
CA GLU A 522 -23.30 4.55 0.99
C GLU A 522 -22.29 5.06 -0.04
N ASN A 523 -22.51 6.26 -0.56
CA ASN A 523 -21.60 6.88 -1.54
C ASN A 523 -20.17 7.06 -0.98
N SER A 524 -20.05 7.32 0.32
CA SER A 524 -18.79 7.34 1.08
C SER A 524 -18.10 5.99 1.01
N THR A 525 -18.78 4.92 1.40
CA THR A 525 -18.24 3.55 1.42
C THR A 525 -17.87 3.06 0.03
N LYS A 526 -18.71 3.31 -0.97
CA LYS A 526 -18.41 3.02 -2.38
C LYS A 526 -17.15 3.74 -2.87
N LEU A 527 -16.97 5.00 -2.48
CA LEU A 527 -15.77 5.77 -2.80
C LEU A 527 -14.53 5.21 -2.09
N ALA A 528 -14.59 4.91 -0.79
CA ALA A 528 -13.48 4.32 -0.04
C ALA A 528 -13.05 2.98 -0.65
N LEU A 529 -14.02 2.11 -0.93
CA LEU A 529 -13.80 0.82 -1.58
C LEU A 529 -13.18 0.97 -2.98
N ASN A 530 -13.65 1.95 -3.76
CA ASN A 530 -13.07 2.28 -5.06
C ASN A 530 -11.61 2.77 -4.95
N ILE A 531 -11.28 3.55 -3.92
CA ILE A 531 -9.90 3.97 -3.68
C ILE A 531 -9.05 2.74 -3.29
N TYR A 532 -9.57 1.90 -2.39
CA TYR A 532 -8.90 0.68 -1.92
C TYR A 532 -8.52 -0.31 -3.02
N LYS A 533 -9.42 -0.53 -3.97
CA LYS A 533 -9.22 -1.46 -5.08
C LYS A 533 -8.13 -0.95 -6.03
N SER A 534 -6.91 -1.45 -5.88
CA SER A 534 -5.82 -1.22 -6.82
C SER A 534 -5.99 -2.06 -8.09
N GLN A 535 -5.49 -1.55 -9.22
CA GLN A 535 -5.50 -2.25 -10.52
C GLN A 535 -6.91 -2.54 -11.09
N GLN A 536 -7.88 -1.67 -10.83
CA GLN A 536 -9.21 -1.77 -11.41
C GLN A 536 -9.19 -1.58 -12.93
N LYS A 537 -9.65 -2.58 -13.67
CA LYS A 537 -9.67 -2.55 -15.13
C LYS A 537 -10.58 -1.45 -15.69
N TYR A 538 -11.68 -1.13 -15.01
CA TYR A 538 -12.67 -0.17 -15.46
C TYR A 538 -12.95 0.87 -14.38
N GLN A 539 -13.25 2.09 -14.80
CA GLN A 539 -13.74 3.15 -13.93
C GLN A 539 -14.79 3.99 -14.68
N THR A 540 -15.69 4.64 -13.95
CA THR A 540 -16.60 5.61 -14.54
C THR A 540 -15.88 6.94 -14.83
N LYS A 541 -16.35 7.73 -15.80
CA LYS A 541 -15.78 9.03 -16.15
C LYS A 541 -15.84 10.05 -15.02
N ASN A 542 -16.66 9.81 -14.01
CA ASN A 542 -16.74 10.62 -12.80
C ASN A 542 -16.00 10.03 -11.59
N GLY A 543 -15.24 8.95 -11.79
CA GLY A 543 -14.28 8.46 -10.83
C GLY A 543 -14.80 7.42 -9.83
N PHE A 544 -15.97 6.82 -10.07
CA PHE A 544 -16.53 5.73 -9.26
C PHE A 544 -16.16 4.34 -9.79
N SER A 545 -16.35 3.33 -8.93
CA SER A 545 -16.35 1.93 -9.34
C SER A 545 -17.45 1.67 -10.35
N VAL A 546 -17.22 0.68 -11.22
CA VAL A 546 -18.23 0.19 -12.17
C VAL A 546 -19.02 -0.96 -11.52
N ASP A 547 -20.35 -0.87 -11.61
CA ASP A 547 -21.30 -1.91 -11.20
C ASP A 547 -22.24 -2.28 -12.36
N GLU A 548 -23.24 -3.13 -12.09
CA GLU A 548 -24.18 -3.62 -13.10
C GLU A 548 -25.17 -2.55 -13.61
N ASP A 549 -25.37 -1.48 -12.84
CA ASP A 549 -26.28 -0.37 -13.17
C ASP A 549 -25.56 0.80 -13.86
N THR A 550 -24.23 0.74 -13.95
CA THR A 550 -23.42 1.78 -14.56
C THR A 550 -23.64 1.86 -16.08
N ASP A 551 -24.02 3.04 -16.59
CA ASP A 551 -24.15 3.30 -18.03
C ASP A 551 -22.83 3.01 -18.76
N GLU A 552 -22.87 2.12 -19.76
CA GLU A 552 -21.71 1.75 -20.58
C GLU A 552 -21.01 2.97 -21.22
N ASN A 553 -21.74 4.04 -21.55
CA ASN A 553 -21.17 5.26 -22.10
C ASN A 553 -20.37 6.09 -21.08
N ASN A 554 -20.53 5.78 -19.80
CA ASN A 554 -19.81 6.38 -18.69
C ASN A 554 -18.57 5.58 -18.28
N ILE A 555 -18.29 4.43 -18.91
CA ILE A 555 -17.18 3.55 -18.52
C ILE A 555 -15.96 3.80 -19.43
N TYR A 556 -14.76 3.71 -18.86
CA TYR A 556 -13.52 3.58 -19.63
C TYR A 556 -12.58 2.54 -19.01
N GLU A 557 -11.72 1.97 -19.85
CA GLU A 557 -10.69 1.01 -19.44
C GLU A 557 -9.41 1.73 -18.99
N VAL A 558 -8.86 1.31 -17.85
CA VAL A 558 -7.60 1.78 -17.28
C VAL A 558 -6.47 0.83 -17.70
N ASN A 559 -5.43 1.38 -18.32
CA ASN A 559 -4.27 0.65 -18.78
C ASN A 559 -3.12 0.80 -17.78
N TYR A 560 -2.63 -0.31 -17.24
CA TYR A 560 -1.59 -0.30 -16.21
C TYR A 560 -0.20 -0.61 -16.78
N ALA A 561 0.70 0.38 -16.67
CA ALA A 561 2.13 0.24 -16.90
C ALA A 561 2.87 -0.02 -15.58
N PHE A 562 4.12 -0.47 -15.72
CA PHE A 562 5.04 -0.71 -14.62
C PHE A 562 6.42 -0.12 -14.97
N LEU A 563 7.25 0.13 -13.96
CA LEU A 563 8.59 0.69 -14.14
C LEU A 563 9.59 -0.41 -14.52
N GLN A 564 10.39 -0.20 -15.56
CA GLN A 564 11.43 -1.18 -15.92
C GLN A 564 12.73 -0.93 -15.13
N PRO A 565 13.46 -1.99 -14.74
CA PRO A 565 14.76 -1.84 -14.10
C PRO A 565 15.74 -1.11 -15.02
N VAL A 566 16.57 -0.23 -14.45
CA VAL A 566 17.69 0.41 -15.15
C VAL A 566 19.00 0.11 -14.43
N ASN A 567 20.12 0.27 -15.13
CA ASN A 567 21.44 0.16 -14.52
C ASN A 567 21.80 1.46 -13.75
N ASP A 568 22.80 1.38 -12.86
CA ASP A 568 23.16 2.49 -11.97
C ASP A 568 23.69 3.72 -12.72
N SER A 569 24.36 3.51 -13.86
CA SER A 569 24.85 4.62 -14.70
C SER A 569 23.68 5.43 -15.23
N LEU A 570 22.67 4.77 -15.78
CA LEU A 570 21.47 5.41 -16.29
C LEU A 570 20.66 6.04 -15.14
N GLU A 571 20.51 5.38 -13.99
CA GLU A 571 19.83 5.97 -12.83
C GLU A 571 20.49 7.30 -12.39
N SER A 572 21.83 7.33 -12.34
CA SER A 572 22.59 8.54 -12.00
C SER A 572 22.42 9.65 -13.05
N GLU A 573 22.39 9.30 -14.33
CA GLU A 573 22.12 10.24 -15.43
C GLU A 573 20.70 10.83 -15.35
N ILE A 574 19.70 9.99 -15.06
CA ILE A 574 18.31 10.41 -14.84
C ILE A 574 18.26 11.39 -13.68
N GLN A 575 18.81 11.02 -12.51
CA GLN A 575 18.80 11.85 -11.30
C GLN A 575 19.44 13.22 -11.53
N THR A 576 20.60 13.24 -12.17
CA THR A 576 21.33 14.48 -12.46
C THR A 576 20.51 15.40 -13.36
N TYR A 577 19.98 14.87 -14.46
CA TYR A 577 19.23 15.69 -15.42
C TYR A 577 17.85 16.10 -14.91
N TYR A 578 17.18 15.23 -14.16
CA TYR A 578 15.90 15.53 -13.52
C TYR A 578 16.03 16.70 -12.55
N ASN A 579 17.02 16.66 -11.66
CA ASN A 579 17.29 17.76 -10.73
C ASN A 579 17.58 19.07 -11.45
N LEU A 580 18.34 19.04 -12.55
CA LEU A 580 18.61 20.23 -13.37
C LEU A 580 17.36 20.81 -14.05
N LYS A 581 16.33 20.00 -14.28
CA LYS A 581 15.11 20.42 -15.00
C LYS A 581 13.93 20.78 -14.10
N VAL A 582 13.89 20.20 -12.91
CA VAL A 582 12.77 20.37 -11.97
C VAL A 582 13.15 21.33 -10.84
N LYS A 583 14.41 21.31 -10.38
CA LYS A 583 14.89 22.13 -9.25
C LYS A 583 15.70 23.37 -9.66
N GLY A 584 16.15 23.43 -10.92
CA GLY A 584 16.86 24.59 -11.51
C GLY A 584 15.94 25.44 -12.34
#